data_AF-A0A953WJX8-F1
#
_entry.id   AF-A0A953WJX8-F1
#
_cell.length_a   1.000
_cell.length_b   1.000
_cell.length_c   1.000
_cell.angle_alpha   90.00
_cell.angle_beta   90.00
_cell.angle_gamma   90.00
#
_symmetry.space_group_name_H-M   'P 1'
#
loop_
_entity.id
_entity.type
_entity.pdbx_description
1 polymer ?
#
loop_
_entity_poly.entity_id
_entity_poly.type
_entity_poly.pdbx_seq_one_letter_code
_entity_poly.pdbx_strand_id
1 'polypeptide(L)'
;MKQAFGLIELLFWGAVAFLIASHANDIVVWGLTALYSDPSKAPAVVLSNLAYISPVFPLALGLIAIARIKLDGARVNDIVGFSAQRLPGDILLGAAAGAVSLFVSIASMRIASQYLPMPPFHLMPPSLHVYFATIGAIIPGFCEELYFRGLMFRSGRALSKALVLVLTAAAFSLWHIGSPAYLPHTFMLGLIFGAIVWRVDRIMPAIIAHCCANAGVGILLLNGFVIAPAV
;
A
#
# COMPACT_ATOMS: atom_id res chain seq x y z
N MET A 1 28.71 -11.25 -10.63
CA MET A 1 28.69 -9.77 -10.60
C MET A 1 28.10 -9.32 -9.28
N LYS A 2 28.84 -8.55 -8.46
CA LYS A 2 28.26 -7.94 -7.25
C LYS A 2 27.22 -6.91 -7.70
N GLN A 3 25.96 -7.09 -7.31
CA GLN A 3 24.89 -6.14 -7.63
C GLN A 3 25.24 -4.75 -7.14
N ALA A 4 25.12 -3.76 -8.02
CA ALA A 4 25.30 -2.36 -7.70
C ALA A 4 24.05 -1.84 -6.98
N PHE A 5 23.92 -2.17 -5.70
CA PHE A 5 22.95 -1.51 -4.82
C PHE A 5 23.28 -0.02 -4.74
N GLY A 6 22.30 0.85 -4.94
CA GLY A 6 22.49 2.30 -4.97
C GLY A 6 21.26 3.10 -5.38
N LEU A 7 21.43 4.41 -5.54
CA LEU A 7 20.36 5.35 -5.87
C LEU A 7 19.63 4.99 -7.17
N ILE A 8 20.36 4.62 -8.22
CA ILE A 8 19.78 4.28 -9.53
C ILE A 8 18.84 3.07 -9.42
N GLU A 9 19.26 2.00 -8.74
CA GLU A 9 18.43 0.81 -8.57
C GLU A 9 17.19 1.10 -7.71
N LEU A 10 17.35 1.89 -6.65
CA LEU A 10 16.21 2.30 -5.82
C LEU A 10 15.20 3.13 -6.63
N LEU A 11 15.66 4.11 -7.40
CA LEU A 11 14.79 4.94 -8.24
C LEU A 11 14.13 4.13 -9.36
N PHE A 12 14.84 3.16 -9.94
CA PHE A 12 14.28 2.24 -10.93
C PHE A 12 13.07 1.47 -10.37
N TRP A 13 13.20 0.87 -9.18
CA TRP A 13 12.08 0.18 -8.55
C TRP A 13 10.95 1.14 -8.14
N GLY A 14 11.26 2.36 -7.72
CA GLY A 14 10.24 3.39 -7.53
C GLY A 14 9.46 3.70 -8.81
N ALA A 15 10.16 3.81 -9.95
CA ALA A 15 9.54 4.05 -11.26
C ALA A 15 8.71 2.85 -11.74
N VAL A 16 9.15 1.61 -11.50
CA VAL A 16 8.37 0.40 -11.82
C VAL A 16 7.05 0.39 -11.06
N ALA A 17 7.06 0.67 -9.76
CA ALA A 17 5.82 0.77 -8.99
C ALA A 17 4.92 1.89 -9.53
N PHE A 18 5.46 3.08 -9.76
CA PHE A 18 4.70 4.21 -10.33
C PHE A 18 4.05 3.87 -11.68
N LEU A 19 4.79 3.22 -12.58
CA LEU A 19 4.25 2.81 -13.89
C LEU A 19 3.12 1.78 -13.74
N ILE A 20 3.27 0.80 -12.85
CA ILE A 20 2.20 -0.17 -12.60
C ILE A 20 0.97 0.55 -12.04
N ALA A 21 1.14 1.50 -11.11
CA ALA A 21 0.04 2.29 -10.55
C ALA A 21 -0.68 3.16 -11.60
N SER A 22 0.08 3.82 -12.48
CA SER A 22 -0.51 4.66 -13.53
C SER A 22 -1.35 3.82 -14.49
N HIS A 23 -0.82 2.68 -14.93
CA HIS A 23 -1.54 1.77 -15.83
C HIS A 23 -2.69 1.05 -15.15
N ALA A 24 -2.63 0.79 -13.84
CA ALA A 24 -3.75 0.25 -13.08
C ALA A 24 -4.95 1.20 -13.12
N ASN A 25 -4.69 2.49 -12.88
CA ASN A 25 -5.71 3.53 -12.95
C ASN A 25 -6.25 3.67 -14.38
N ASP A 26 -5.36 3.64 -15.37
CA ASP A 26 -5.75 3.70 -16.78
C ASP A 26 -6.58 2.49 -17.20
N ILE A 27 -6.25 1.25 -16.81
CA ILE A 27 -7.04 0.05 -17.16
C ILE A 27 -8.45 0.15 -16.57
N VAL A 28 -8.60 0.67 -15.36
CA VAL A 28 -9.91 0.86 -14.72
C VAL A 28 -10.70 1.95 -15.46
N VAL A 29 -10.09 3.12 -15.70
CA VAL A 29 -10.77 4.26 -16.34
C VAL A 29 -11.04 4.00 -17.83
N TRP A 30 -10.08 3.49 -18.59
CA TRP A 30 -10.22 3.15 -20.00
C TRP A 30 -11.10 1.93 -20.22
N GLY A 31 -11.05 0.92 -19.35
CA GLY A 31 -11.98 -0.21 -19.40
C GLY A 31 -13.43 0.24 -19.22
N LEU A 32 -13.68 1.14 -18.27
CA LEU A 32 -14.97 1.78 -18.09
C LEU A 32 -15.37 2.66 -19.28
N THR A 33 -14.43 3.43 -19.82
CA THR A 33 -14.68 4.34 -20.95
C THR A 33 -14.93 3.57 -22.25
N ALA A 34 -14.21 2.48 -22.50
CA ALA A 34 -14.39 1.65 -23.69
C ALA A 34 -15.72 0.89 -23.69
N LEU A 35 -16.19 0.46 -22.51
CA LEU A 35 -17.46 -0.25 -22.37
C LEU A 35 -18.68 0.68 -22.30
N TYR A 36 -18.54 1.89 -21.73
CA TYR A 36 -19.68 2.76 -21.43
C TYR A 36 -19.62 4.16 -22.06
N SER A 37 -18.56 4.51 -22.78
CA SER A 37 -18.28 5.85 -23.37
C SER A 37 -18.10 6.98 -22.34
N ASP A 38 -18.77 6.86 -21.20
CA ASP A 38 -18.75 7.74 -20.04
C ASP A 38 -18.67 6.85 -18.78
N PRO A 39 -17.53 6.83 -18.06
CA PRO A 39 -17.35 6.02 -16.85
C PRO A 39 -18.40 6.26 -15.76
N SER A 40 -19.01 7.45 -15.73
CA SER A 40 -20.07 7.77 -14.75
C SER A 40 -21.38 7.02 -15.01
N LYS A 41 -21.54 6.47 -16.21
CA LYS A 41 -22.70 5.67 -16.62
C LYS A 41 -22.48 4.16 -16.47
N ALA A 42 -21.32 3.75 -15.97
CA ALA A 42 -21.04 2.34 -15.75
C ALA A 42 -22.05 1.73 -14.76
N PRO A 43 -22.64 0.57 -15.06
CA PRO A 43 -23.53 -0.14 -14.14
C PRO A 43 -22.81 -0.39 -12.82
N ALA A 44 -23.54 -0.27 -11.71
CA ALA A 44 -23.02 -0.50 -10.37
C ALA A 44 -22.28 -1.85 -10.25
N VAL A 45 -22.71 -2.88 -11.01
CA VAL A 45 -22.07 -4.20 -11.05
C VAL A 45 -20.63 -4.15 -11.59
N VAL A 46 -20.35 -3.29 -12.58
CA VAL A 46 -19.00 -3.13 -13.14
C VAL A 46 -18.10 -2.37 -12.17
N LEU A 47 -18.63 -1.31 -11.56
CA LEU A 47 -17.92 -0.56 -10.52
C LEU A 47 -17.57 -1.45 -9.31
N SER A 48 -18.48 -2.34 -8.91
CA SER A 48 -18.20 -3.33 -7.86
C SER A 48 -17.18 -4.39 -8.29
N ASN A 49 -17.19 -4.81 -9.57
CA ASN A 49 -16.26 -5.82 -10.08
C ASN A 49 -14.82 -5.32 -10.22
N LEU A 50 -14.64 -4.04 -10.57
CA LEU A 50 -13.31 -3.41 -10.68
C LEU A 50 -12.57 -3.38 -9.34
N ALA A 51 -13.30 -3.24 -8.23
CA ALA A 51 -12.69 -3.26 -6.92
C ALA A 51 -12.10 -4.64 -6.57
N TYR A 52 -12.66 -5.74 -7.09
CA TYR A 52 -12.10 -7.09 -6.93
C TYR A 52 -10.83 -7.33 -7.76
N ILE A 53 -10.57 -6.53 -8.79
CA ILE A 53 -9.37 -6.60 -9.63
C ILE A 53 -8.20 -5.83 -8.99
N SER A 54 -8.48 -4.88 -8.10
CA SER A 54 -7.46 -4.04 -7.44
C SER A 54 -6.28 -4.79 -6.79
N PRO A 55 -6.39 -6.00 -6.19
CA PRO A 55 -5.26 -6.69 -5.57
C PRO A 55 -4.32 -7.32 -6.57
N VAL A 56 -4.69 -7.40 -7.86
CA VAL A 56 -3.80 -7.91 -8.91
C VAL A 56 -2.54 -7.03 -9.00
N PHE A 57 -2.67 -5.72 -8.77
CA PHE A 57 -1.54 -4.78 -8.85
C PHE A 57 -0.56 -4.92 -7.66
N PRO A 58 -1.00 -4.90 -6.39
CA PRO A 58 -0.14 -5.27 -5.27
C PRO A 58 0.43 -6.68 -5.41
N LEU A 59 -0.35 -7.66 -5.86
CA LEU A 59 0.16 -9.01 -6.09
C LEU A 59 1.30 -9.02 -7.12
N ALA A 60 1.18 -8.25 -8.21
CA ALA A 60 2.25 -8.08 -9.19
C ALA A 60 3.52 -7.49 -8.55
N LEU A 61 3.40 -6.45 -7.70
CA LEU A 61 4.54 -5.94 -6.93
C LEU A 61 5.16 -7.04 -6.06
N GLY A 62 4.35 -7.79 -5.32
CA GLY A 62 4.81 -8.88 -4.48
C GLY A 62 5.57 -9.94 -5.28
N LEU A 63 5.06 -10.35 -6.45
CA LEU A 63 5.70 -11.32 -7.33
C LEU A 63 7.02 -10.79 -7.90
N ILE A 64 7.07 -9.52 -8.32
CA ILE A 64 8.31 -8.86 -8.77
C ILE A 64 9.34 -8.84 -7.64
N ALA A 65 8.93 -8.47 -6.42
CA ALA A 65 9.80 -8.44 -5.25
C ALA A 65 10.36 -9.84 -4.95
N ILE A 66 9.50 -10.87 -4.92
CA ILE A 66 9.91 -12.26 -4.72
C ILE A 66 10.91 -12.71 -5.78
N ALA A 67 10.61 -12.46 -7.06
CA ALA A 67 11.46 -12.85 -8.17
C ALA A 67 12.83 -12.18 -8.05
N ARG A 68 12.87 -10.87 -7.82
CA ARG A 68 14.13 -10.13 -7.68
C ARG A 68 14.93 -10.57 -6.47
N ILE A 69 14.31 -10.68 -5.29
CA ILE A 69 14.97 -11.15 -4.06
C ILE A 69 15.63 -12.52 -4.27
N LYS A 70 14.96 -13.44 -4.97
CA LYS A 70 15.51 -14.77 -5.29
C LYS A 70 16.66 -14.70 -6.29
N LEU A 71 16.57 -13.82 -7.30
CA LEU A 71 17.67 -13.59 -8.25
C LEU A 71 18.92 -13.02 -7.56
N ASP A 72 18.75 -12.27 -6.48
CA ASP A 72 19.85 -11.77 -5.64
C ASP A 72 20.46 -12.87 -4.74
N GLY A 73 19.96 -14.10 -4.82
CA GLY A 73 20.37 -15.22 -3.96
C GLY A 73 19.89 -15.15 -2.51
N ALA A 74 18.93 -14.26 -2.21
CA ALA A 74 18.37 -14.12 -0.87
C ALA A 74 17.04 -14.89 -0.73
N ARG A 75 16.70 -15.25 0.52
CA ARG A 75 15.41 -15.89 0.82
C ARG A 75 14.42 -14.83 1.28
N VAL A 76 13.19 -14.92 0.78
CA VAL A 76 12.08 -14.05 1.19
C VAL A 76 11.84 -14.13 2.70
N ASN A 77 11.94 -15.33 3.28
CA ASN A 77 11.74 -15.55 4.72
C ASN A 77 12.75 -14.79 5.59
N ASP A 78 13.98 -14.59 5.11
CA ASP A 78 15.00 -13.85 5.87
C ASP A 78 14.65 -12.35 5.94
N ILE A 79 13.96 -11.84 4.92
CA ILE A 79 13.53 -10.44 4.82
C ILE A 79 12.23 -10.22 5.61
N VAL A 80 11.26 -11.13 5.43
CA VAL A 80 10.03 -11.18 6.22
C VAL A 80 10.37 -11.27 7.70
N GLY A 81 11.35 -12.11 8.05
CA GLY A 81 11.89 -12.23 9.40
C GLY A 81 10.93 -12.92 10.37
N PHE A 82 10.03 -13.76 9.88
CA PHE A 82 9.11 -14.53 10.73
C PHE A 82 9.89 -15.42 11.71
N SER A 83 9.46 -15.42 12.97
CA SER A 83 9.97 -16.28 14.03
C SER A 83 8.91 -16.41 15.11
N ALA A 84 8.57 -17.64 15.49
CA ALA A 84 7.55 -17.91 16.52
C ALA A 84 7.89 -17.23 17.85
N GLN A 85 9.18 -17.13 18.20
CA GLN A 85 9.66 -16.50 19.41
C GLN A 85 9.46 -14.97 19.40
N ARG A 86 9.57 -14.34 18.24
CA ARG A 86 9.39 -12.88 18.08
C ARG A 86 7.94 -12.49 17.78
N LEU A 87 7.12 -13.44 17.34
CA LEU A 87 5.76 -13.19 16.86
C LEU A 87 4.89 -12.37 17.84
N PRO A 88 4.87 -12.62 19.16
CA PRO A 88 4.10 -11.78 20.08
C PRO A 88 4.53 -10.31 20.07
N GLY A 89 5.85 -10.06 20.03
CA GLY A 89 6.40 -8.70 19.94
C GLY A 89 6.12 -8.05 18.59
N ASP A 90 6.19 -8.81 17.51
CA ASP A 90 5.86 -8.34 16.16
C ASP A 90 4.38 -7.99 16.03
N ILE A 91 3.49 -8.78 16.65
CA ILE A 91 2.04 -8.49 16.75
C ILE A 91 1.81 -7.23 17.57
N LEU A 92 2.41 -7.09 18.75
CA LEU A 92 2.21 -5.92 19.60
C LEU A 92 2.70 -4.64 18.91
N LEU A 93 3.92 -4.65 18.37
CA LEU A 93 4.49 -3.51 17.65
C LEU A 93 3.67 -3.20 16.39
N GLY A 94 3.31 -4.23 15.62
CA GLY A 94 2.50 -4.09 14.42
C GLY A 94 1.12 -3.52 14.71
N ALA A 95 0.41 -4.03 15.72
CA ALA A 95 -0.91 -3.55 16.10
C ALA A 95 -0.86 -2.10 16.61
N ALA A 96 0.14 -1.75 17.44
CA ALA A 96 0.32 -0.39 17.94
C ALA A 96 0.60 0.59 16.79
N ALA A 97 1.52 0.25 15.89
CA ALA A 97 1.79 1.04 14.70
C ALA A 97 0.60 1.10 13.75
N GLY A 98 -0.14 0.01 13.60
CA GLY A 98 -1.35 -0.06 12.78
C GLY A 98 -2.45 0.85 13.31
N ALA A 99 -2.62 0.96 14.63
CA ALA A 99 -3.56 1.91 15.24
C ALA A 99 -3.16 3.37 14.99
N VAL A 100 -1.86 3.69 15.08
CA VAL A 100 -1.35 5.03 14.75
C VAL A 100 -1.57 5.33 13.26
N SER A 101 -1.23 4.38 12.38
CA SER A 101 -1.44 4.52 10.94
C SER A 101 -2.92 4.65 10.58
N LEU A 102 -3.82 3.91 11.23
CA LEU A 102 -5.25 4.07 11.07
C LEU A 102 -5.68 5.49 11.43
N PHE A 103 -5.28 6.00 12.59
CA PHE A 103 -5.60 7.37 13.00
C PHE A 103 -5.10 8.39 11.97
N VAL A 104 -3.85 8.27 11.51
CA VAL A 104 -3.27 9.14 10.47
C VAL A 104 -4.07 9.08 9.18
N SER A 105 -4.42 7.88 8.71
CA SER A 105 -5.22 7.70 7.50
C SER A 105 -6.60 8.35 7.62
N ILE A 106 -7.32 8.13 8.72
CA ILE A 106 -8.65 8.74 8.94
C ILE A 106 -8.56 10.26 9.03
N ALA A 107 -7.63 10.79 9.83
CA ALA A 107 -7.47 12.23 9.99
C ALA A 107 -7.13 12.90 8.64
N SER A 108 -6.18 12.34 7.90
CA SER A 108 -5.79 12.86 6.59
C SER A 108 -6.91 12.74 5.57
N MET A 109 -7.63 11.61 5.50
CA MET A 109 -8.73 11.44 4.54
C MET A 109 -9.89 12.40 4.83
N ARG A 110 -10.19 12.65 6.11
CA ARG A 110 -11.20 13.66 6.49
C ARG A 110 -10.81 15.06 6.01
N ILE A 111 -9.57 15.47 6.23
CA ILE A 111 -9.06 16.78 5.76
C ILE A 111 -9.05 16.82 4.23
N ALA A 112 -8.46 15.81 3.58
CA ALA A 112 -8.34 15.75 2.12
C ALA A 112 -9.70 15.75 1.43
N SER A 113 -10.71 15.07 2.00
CA SER A 113 -12.06 15.01 1.44
C SER A 113 -12.78 16.35 1.34
N GLN A 114 -12.30 17.38 2.04
CA GLN A 114 -12.83 18.75 1.92
C GLN A 114 -12.35 19.48 0.65
N TYR A 115 -11.23 19.04 0.08
CA TYR A 115 -10.56 19.75 -1.03
C TYR A 115 -10.38 18.89 -2.28
N LEU A 116 -10.39 17.56 -2.12
CA LEU A 116 -10.10 16.60 -3.18
C LEU A 116 -11.24 15.58 -3.30
N PRO A 117 -11.55 15.14 -4.53
CA PRO A 117 -12.55 14.12 -4.74
C PRO A 117 -12.12 12.81 -4.07
N MET A 118 -13.05 12.22 -3.32
CA MET A 118 -12.88 10.90 -2.72
C MET A 118 -13.68 9.86 -3.50
N PRO A 119 -13.21 8.61 -3.59
CA PRO A 119 -14.05 7.53 -4.06
C PRO A 119 -15.34 7.46 -3.22
N PRO A 120 -16.49 7.17 -3.84
CA PRO A 120 -17.79 7.20 -3.17
C PRO A 120 -17.99 5.95 -2.30
N PHE A 121 -17.15 5.77 -1.28
CA PHE A 121 -17.13 4.59 -0.44
C PHE A 121 -18.48 4.32 0.25
N HIS A 122 -19.20 5.37 0.63
CA HIS A 122 -20.53 5.26 1.24
C HIS A 122 -21.61 4.67 0.31
N LEU A 123 -21.38 4.67 -1.02
CA LEU A 123 -22.27 4.05 -2.00
C LEU A 123 -21.92 2.59 -2.27
N MET A 124 -20.81 2.09 -1.75
CA MET A 124 -20.36 0.72 -1.99
C MET A 124 -21.19 -0.28 -1.16
N PRO A 125 -21.49 -1.47 -1.70
CA PRO A 125 -22.20 -2.50 -0.94
C PRO A 125 -21.37 -2.98 0.26
N PRO A 126 -21.98 -3.50 1.34
CA PRO A 126 -21.26 -4.01 2.50
C PRO A 126 -20.24 -5.10 2.17
N SER A 127 -20.50 -5.93 1.15
CA SER A 127 -19.57 -6.97 0.68
C SER A 127 -18.22 -6.40 0.25
N LEU A 128 -18.20 -5.22 -0.36
CA LEU A 128 -16.97 -4.59 -0.83
C LEU A 128 -16.17 -3.98 0.33
N HIS A 129 -16.84 -3.52 1.38
CA HIS A 129 -16.18 -3.08 2.60
C HIS A 129 -15.56 -4.24 3.38
N VAL A 130 -16.28 -5.36 3.51
CA VAL A 130 -15.74 -6.61 4.10
C VAL A 130 -14.53 -7.08 3.31
N TYR A 131 -14.57 -6.96 1.99
CA TYR A 131 -13.42 -7.25 1.14
C TYR A 131 -12.22 -6.35 1.44
N PHE A 132 -12.39 -5.02 1.52
CA PHE A 132 -11.31 -4.10 1.92
C PHE A 132 -10.78 -4.39 3.32
N ALA A 133 -11.65 -4.83 4.23
CA ALA A 133 -11.28 -5.21 5.59
C ALA A 133 -10.51 -6.55 5.68
N THR A 134 -10.49 -7.35 4.61
CA THR A 134 -9.93 -8.70 4.58
C THR A 134 -8.88 -8.86 3.49
N ILE A 135 -9.26 -9.35 2.32
CA ILE A 135 -8.36 -9.62 1.18
C ILE A 135 -7.68 -8.33 0.73
N GLY A 136 -8.45 -7.24 0.64
CA GLY A 136 -7.95 -5.90 0.30
C GLY A 136 -7.08 -5.25 1.38
N ALA A 137 -6.97 -5.84 2.57
CA ALA A 137 -6.01 -5.43 3.59
C ALA A 137 -4.77 -6.33 3.58
N ILE A 138 -4.96 -7.64 3.49
CA ILE A 138 -3.89 -8.65 3.63
C ILE A 138 -2.96 -8.66 2.42
N ILE A 139 -3.51 -8.65 1.19
CA ILE A 139 -2.70 -8.71 -0.03
C ILE A 139 -1.78 -7.49 -0.14
N PRO A 140 -2.26 -6.23 -0.10
CA PRO A 140 -1.36 -5.08 -0.15
C PRO A 140 -0.44 -5.01 1.08
N GLY A 141 -0.96 -5.31 2.28
CA GLY A 141 -0.16 -5.31 3.50
C GLY A 141 1.05 -6.24 3.43
N PHE A 142 0.94 -7.39 2.75
CA PHE A 142 2.09 -8.25 2.51
C PHE A 142 2.91 -7.82 1.29
N CYS A 143 2.28 -7.68 0.13
CA CYS A 143 2.99 -7.52 -1.14
C CYS A 143 3.66 -6.16 -1.29
N GLU A 144 3.00 -5.09 -0.83
CA GLU A 144 3.58 -3.74 -0.89
C GLU A 144 4.73 -3.62 0.11
N GLU A 145 4.58 -4.12 1.34
CA GLU A 145 5.71 -4.11 2.28
C GLU A 145 6.89 -4.94 1.79
N LEU A 146 6.64 -6.09 1.15
CA LEU A 146 7.69 -6.88 0.54
C LEU A 146 8.40 -6.13 -0.60
N TYR A 147 7.67 -5.31 -1.37
CA TYR A 147 8.24 -4.50 -2.43
C TYR A 147 9.00 -3.28 -1.91
N PHE A 148 8.33 -2.40 -1.16
CA PHE A 148 8.90 -1.14 -0.72
C PHE A 148 9.93 -1.34 0.40
N ARG A 149 9.65 -2.18 1.40
CA ARG A 149 10.53 -2.37 2.58
C ARG A 149 11.40 -3.61 2.46
N GLY A 150 10.99 -4.61 1.69
CA GLY A 150 11.83 -5.74 1.36
C GLY A 150 12.81 -5.40 0.23
N LEU A 151 12.31 -5.18 -0.99
CA LEU A 151 13.13 -4.96 -2.17
C LEU A 151 13.78 -3.56 -2.18
N MET A 152 13.04 -2.46 -2.12
CA MET A 152 13.63 -1.13 -2.34
C MET A 152 14.60 -0.69 -1.23
N PHE A 153 14.32 -1.01 0.04
CA PHE A 153 15.29 -0.80 1.13
C PHE A 153 16.61 -1.54 0.86
N ARG A 154 16.52 -2.77 0.34
CA ARG A 154 17.68 -3.56 -0.09
C ARG A 154 18.34 -3.00 -1.35
N SER A 155 17.62 -2.35 -2.25
CA SER A 155 18.26 -1.66 -3.38
C SER A 155 19.05 -0.43 -2.93
N GLY A 156 18.62 0.23 -1.86
CA GLY A 156 19.23 1.46 -1.35
C GLY A 156 20.34 1.32 -0.30
N ARG A 157 20.86 0.12 0.01
CA ARG A 157 21.76 -0.08 1.17
C ARG A 157 23.09 0.68 1.11
N ALA A 158 23.50 1.14 -0.07
CA ALA A 158 24.66 2.00 -0.25
C ALA A 158 24.39 3.49 0.10
N LEU A 159 23.13 3.84 0.39
CA LEU A 159 22.70 5.19 0.76
C LEU A 159 22.51 5.32 2.28
N SER A 160 22.36 6.55 2.76
CA SER A 160 22.00 6.78 4.16
C SER A 160 20.60 6.22 4.45
N LYS A 161 20.42 5.66 5.66
CA LYS A 161 19.13 5.08 6.08
C LYS A 161 17.98 6.08 6.00
N ALA A 162 18.24 7.35 6.32
CA ALA A 162 17.26 8.43 6.21
C ALA A 162 16.83 8.68 4.76
N LEU A 163 17.78 8.67 3.81
CA LEU A 163 17.46 8.86 2.40
C LEU A 163 16.63 7.68 1.85
N VAL A 164 17.01 6.44 2.18
CA VAL A 164 16.24 5.24 1.79
C VAL A 164 14.82 5.33 2.34
N LEU A 165 14.67 5.69 3.62
CA LEU A 165 13.36 5.85 4.26
C LEU A 165 12.48 6.86 3.50
N VAL A 166 13.01 8.04 3.22
CA VAL A 166 12.23 9.10 2.54
C VAL A 166 11.90 8.73 1.11
N LEU A 167 12.86 8.20 0.33
CA LEU A 167 12.62 7.85 -1.08
C LEU A 167 11.63 6.70 -1.23
N THR A 168 11.69 5.70 -0.34
CA THR A 168 10.74 4.59 -0.35
C THR A 168 9.36 5.01 0.12
N ALA A 169 9.26 5.92 1.11
CA ALA A 169 7.99 6.53 1.50
C ALA A 169 7.38 7.36 0.37
N ALA A 170 8.19 8.12 -0.37
CA ALA A 170 7.75 8.86 -1.54
C ALA A 170 7.27 7.93 -2.67
N ALA A 171 8.01 6.87 -2.97
CA ALA A 171 7.59 5.87 -3.96
C ALA A 171 6.29 5.16 -3.54
N PHE A 172 6.12 4.82 -2.26
CA PHE A 172 4.89 4.26 -1.71
C PHE A 172 3.72 5.25 -1.78
N SER A 173 3.97 6.54 -1.57
CA SER A 173 2.95 7.58 -1.79
C SER A 173 2.53 7.64 -3.25
N LEU A 174 3.49 7.71 -4.17
CA LEU A 174 3.25 7.78 -5.62
C LEU A 174 2.61 6.51 -6.20
N TRP A 175 2.77 5.35 -5.55
CA TRP A 175 1.98 4.15 -5.86
C TRP A 175 0.47 4.38 -5.76
N HIS A 176 0.03 5.35 -4.94
CA HIS A 176 -1.36 5.70 -4.74
C HIS A 176 -1.83 6.92 -5.57
N ILE A 177 -1.08 7.29 -6.61
CA ILE A 177 -1.35 8.49 -7.43
C ILE A 177 -2.74 8.52 -8.06
N GLY A 178 -3.39 7.37 -8.25
CA GLY A 178 -4.75 7.29 -8.76
C GLY A 178 -5.81 7.98 -7.89
N SER A 179 -5.52 8.21 -6.60
CA SER A 179 -6.32 9.08 -5.74
C SER A 179 -5.40 10.10 -5.05
N PRO A 180 -5.33 11.35 -5.55
CA PRO A 180 -4.47 12.38 -4.96
C PRO A 180 -4.71 12.62 -3.47
N ALA A 181 -5.93 12.38 -2.99
CA ALA A 181 -6.29 12.48 -1.58
C ALA A 181 -5.55 11.47 -0.68
N TYR A 182 -4.97 10.41 -1.25
CA TYR A 182 -4.24 9.40 -0.49
C TYR A 182 -2.78 9.74 -0.28
N LEU A 183 -2.18 10.52 -1.19
CA LEU A 183 -0.75 10.83 -1.17
C LEU A 183 -0.22 11.30 0.20
N PRO A 184 -0.91 12.20 0.94
CA PRO A 184 -0.38 12.70 2.20
C PRO A 184 -0.24 11.59 3.26
N HIS A 185 -1.30 10.82 3.52
CA HIS A 185 -1.24 9.78 4.54
C HIS A 185 -0.41 8.59 4.10
N THR A 186 -0.44 8.20 2.83
CA THR A 186 0.39 7.07 2.36
C THR A 186 1.86 7.42 2.45
N PHE A 187 2.28 8.67 2.22
CA PHE A 187 3.65 9.10 2.51
C PHE A 187 3.99 8.96 4.01
N MET A 188 3.09 9.37 4.91
CA MET A 188 3.29 9.24 6.36
C MET A 188 3.36 7.77 6.80
N LEU A 189 2.47 6.91 6.32
CA LEU A 189 2.53 5.46 6.52
C LEU A 189 3.84 4.87 5.95
N GLY A 190 4.24 5.36 4.78
CA GLY A 190 5.55 5.31 4.17
C GLY A 190 6.69 5.35 5.20
N LEU A 191 6.74 6.49 5.90
CA LEU A 191 7.72 6.79 6.94
C LEU A 191 7.55 5.93 8.19
N ILE A 192 6.32 5.70 8.67
CA ILE A 192 6.04 4.91 9.88
C ILE A 192 6.53 3.47 9.70
N PHE A 193 6.09 2.79 8.65
CA PHE A 193 6.46 1.39 8.41
C PHE A 193 7.94 1.26 8.07
N GLY A 194 8.50 2.21 7.31
CA GLY A 194 9.93 2.23 7.01
C GLY A 194 10.80 2.47 8.26
N ALA A 195 10.36 3.32 9.19
CA ALA A 195 11.06 3.56 10.45
C ALA A 195 11.03 2.30 11.35
N ILE A 196 9.92 1.57 11.38
CA ILE A 196 9.83 0.27 12.07
C ILE A 196 10.88 -0.69 11.51
N VAL A 197 10.90 -0.88 10.18
CA VAL A 197 11.84 -1.78 9.51
C VAL A 197 13.29 -1.36 9.74
N TRP A 198 13.59 -0.06 9.70
CA TRP A 198 14.92 0.45 10.08
C TRP A 198 15.29 0.01 11.51
N ARG A 199 14.38 0.14 12.48
CA ARG A 199 14.69 -0.20 13.88
C ARG A 199 14.82 -1.70 14.14
N VAL A 200 13.98 -2.53 13.53
CA VAL A 200 13.89 -3.97 13.88
C VAL A 200 14.47 -4.93 12.85
N ASP A 201 14.91 -4.41 11.70
CA ASP A 201 15.56 -5.13 10.60
C ASP A 201 14.79 -6.36 10.07
N ARG A 202 13.46 -6.23 10.02
CA ARG A 202 12.54 -7.22 9.42
C ARG A 202 11.22 -6.55 9.09
N ILE A 203 10.50 -7.07 8.09
CA ILE A 203 9.26 -6.44 7.62
C ILE A 203 7.99 -6.99 8.29
N MET A 204 8.05 -8.09 9.07
CA MET A 204 6.86 -8.68 9.71
C MET A 204 6.01 -7.68 10.52
N PRO A 205 6.57 -6.83 11.40
CA PRO A 205 5.75 -5.85 12.13
C PRO A 205 5.13 -4.78 11.23
N ALA A 206 5.81 -4.40 10.13
CA ALA A 206 5.28 -3.47 9.15
C ALA A 206 4.12 -4.08 8.34
N ILE A 207 4.23 -5.36 7.96
CA ILE A 207 3.14 -6.12 7.33
C ILE A 207 1.90 -6.12 8.24
N ILE A 208 2.08 -6.47 9.52
CA ILE A 208 0.98 -6.47 10.50
C ILE A 208 0.37 -5.08 10.63
N ALA A 209 1.20 -4.04 10.78
CA ALA A 209 0.73 -2.66 10.90
C ALA A 209 -0.08 -2.20 9.70
N HIS A 210 0.39 -2.51 8.49
CA HIS A 210 -0.30 -2.18 7.24
C HIS A 210 -1.63 -2.92 7.14
N CYS A 211 -1.65 -4.24 7.38
CA CYS A 211 -2.88 -5.03 7.42
C CYS A 211 -3.89 -4.47 8.43
N CYS A 212 -3.46 -4.15 9.65
CA CYS A 212 -4.32 -3.57 10.69
C CYS A 212 -4.89 -2.21 10.28
N ALA A 213 -4.07 -1.32 9.70
CA ALA A 213 -4.52 -0.01 9.25
C ALA A 213 -5.57 -0.13 8.13
N ASN A 214 -5.30 -0.93 7.10
CA ASN A 214 -6.23 -1.11 5.98
C ASN A 214 -7.52 -1.81 6.42
N ALA A 215 -7.41 -2.82 7.30
CA ALA A 215 -8.57 -3.49 7.86
C ALA A 215 -9.46 -2.51 8.67
N GLY A 216 -8.84 -1.69 9.51
CA GLY A 216 -9.53 -0.65 10.27
C GLY A 216 -10.22 0.37 9.37
N VAL A 217 -9.56 0.85 8.32
CA VAL A 217 -10.19 1.76 7.34
C VAL A 217 -11.39 1.08 6.69
N GLY A 218 -11.26 -0.16 6.21
CA GLY A 218 -12.36 -0.92 5.60
C GLY A 218 -13.58 -1.06 6.51
N ILE A 219 -13.37 -1.31 7.80
CA ILE A 219 -14.45 -1.39 8.81
C ILE A 219 -15.07 -0.01 9.08
N LEU A 220 -14.26 1.04 9.20
CA LEU A 220 -14.79 2.38 9.49
C LEU A 220 -15.53 2.99 8.28
N LEU A 221 -15.19 2.56 7.07
CA LEU A 221 -15.92 2.94 5.85
C LEU A 221 -17.39 2.47 5.89
N LEU A 222 -17.67 1.29 6.46
CA LEU A 222 -19.06 0.78 6.64
C LEU A 222 -19.95 1.74 7.44
N ASN A 223 -19.32 2.55 8.30
CA ASN A 223 -20.01 3.38 9.27
C ASN A 223 -19.95 4.88 8.89
N GLY A 224 -19.46 5.22 7.69
CA GLY A 224 -19.34 6.61 7.23
C GLY A 224 -18.32 7.48 8.00
N PHE A 225 -17.50 6.89 8.89
CA PHE A 225 -16.61 7.64 9.78
C PHE A 225 -15.34 8.19 9.10
N VAL A 226 -15.06 7.81 7.86
CA VAL A 226 -13.78 8.13 7.19
C VAL A 226 -13.84 9.42 6.38
N ILE A 227 -15.02 9.77 5.84
CA ILE A 227 -15.21 10.94 5.00
C ILE A 227 -15.87 12.03 5.85
N ALA A 228 -15.53 13.31 5.60
CA ALA A 228 -16.27 14.40 6.21
C ALA A 228 -17.75 14.35 5.77
N PRO A 229 -18.72 14.69 6.65
CA PRO A 229 -20.11 14.85 6.22
C PRO A 229 -20.17 15.88 5.07
N ALA A 230 -21.00 15.63 4.06
CA ALA A 230 -21.31 16.65 3.07
C ALA A 230 -21.92 17.86 3.79
N VAL A 231 -21.32 19.04 3.60
CA VAL A 231 -21.85 20.33 4.08
C VAL A 231 -22.92 20.82 3.12
#